data_AF-A0A352BQQ3-F1
#
_entry.id   AF-A0A352BQQ3-F1
#
_cell.length_a   1.000
_cell.length_b   1.000
_cell.length_c   1.000
_cell.angle_alpha   90.00
_cell.angle_beta   90.00
_cell.angle_gamma   90.00
#
_symmetry.space_group_name_H-M   'P 1'
#
loop_
_entity.id
_entity.type
_entity.pdbx_description
1 polymer ?
#
loop_
_entity_poly.entity_id
_entity_poly.type
_entity_poly.pdbx_seq_one_letter_code
_entity_poly.pdbx_strand_id
1 'polypeptide(L)'
;MKKNKLLLIGWDAADWDIIWPLIAQGKMPALASMIRRGIHGNISTMTPPYSPMLWTSVATGKTPDKHGILGFIEVTQDGQSVRPVTTLSRKTRALWNIFHNQGLKSNWVGWWPSFPVEPINGCIVSDRFQKTHMDPRIQTPVSPRSIHPWDMVKEFAPLRMFPFEITQAHLYPFVPQAHKVDQEKHKGLHAIGKIVSENVHCTTQRRVYCVPQSGILWRSITI
;
A
#
# COMPACT_ATOMS: atom_id res chain seq x y z
N MET A 1 -5.62 5.10 30.83
CA MET A 1 -4.46 4.37 30.25
C MET A 1 -4.24 4.81 28.81
N LYS A 2 -3.00 5.08 28.41
CA LYS A 2 -2.66 5.40 27.01
C LYS A 2 -2.87 4.15 26.15
N LYS A 3 -3.74 4.22 25.15
CA LYS A 3 -3.93 3.10 24.22
C LYS A 3 -2.70 2.94 23.34
N ASN A 4 -2.09 1.76 23.33
CA ASN A 4 -1.02 1.44 22.38
C ASN A 4 -1.60 1.43 20.96
N LYS A 5 -0.92 2.11 20.03
CA LYS A 5 -1.28 2.10 18.61
C LYS A 5 -0.49 0.99 17.91
N LEU A 6 -1.14 0.26 17.01
CA LEU A 6 -0.53 -0.77 16.17
C LEU A 6 -0.37 -0.24 14.75
N LEU A 7 0.79 -0.49 14.14
CA LEU A 7 1.05 -0.27 12.72
C LEU A 7 1.46 -1.60 12.09
N LEU A 8 0.74 -2.01 11.05
CA LEU A 8 1.09 -3.14 10.20
C LEU A 8 1.51 -2.61 8.83
N ILE A 9 2.71 -2.99 8.37
CA ILE A 9 3.24 -2.63 7.06
C ILE A 9 3.36 -3.91 6.25
N GLY A 10 2.69 -3.95 5.10
CA GLY A 10 2.91 -4.96 4.08
C GLY A 10 4.02 -4.50 3.14
N TRP A 11 5.11 -5.26 3.04
CA TRP A 11 6.20 -4.98 2.11
C TRP A 11 6.32 -6.13 1.11
N ASP A 12 5.91 -5.87 -0.13
CA ASP A 12 6.00 -6.84 -1.22
C ASP A 12 7.46 -7.12 -1.63
N ALA A 13 7.77 -8.39 -1.89
CA ALA A 13 9.09 -8.87 -2.27
C ALA A 13 10.24 -8.44 -1.33
N ALA A 14 9.95 -8.24 -0.03
CA ALA A 14 10.94 -7.93 0.99
C ALA A 14 11.79 -9.15 1.33
N ASP A 15 12.87 -9.37 0.58
CA ASP A 15 13.75 -10.51 0.76
C ASP A 15 14.98 -10.19 1.64
N TRP A 16 15.31 -11.09 2.57
CA TRP A 16 16.47 -10.97 3.43
C TRP A 16 17.80 -10.99 2.66
N ASP A 17 17.86 -11.71 1.54
CA ASP A 17 19.06 -11.77 0.70
C ASP A 17 19.35 -10.42 0.01
N ILE A 18 18.33 -9.56 -0.09
CA ILE A 18 18.48 -8.18 -0.57
C ILE A 18 18.71 -7.22 0.61
N ILE A 19 17.93 -7.37 1.67
CA ILE A 19 17.93 -6.46 2.83
C ILE A 19 19.26 -6.51 3.58
N TRP A 20 19.84 -7.70 3.84
CA TRP A 20 21.07 -7.80 4.62
C TRP A 20 22.27 -7.10 3.98
N PRO A 21 22.56 -7.29 2.67
CA PRO A 21 23.60 -6.54 2.00
C PRO A 21 23.39 -5.01 2.06
N LEU A 22 22.14 -4.54 1.93
CA LEU A 22 21.83 -3.11 2.00
C LEU A 22 22.03 -2.54 3.42
N ILE A 23 21.67 -3.30 4.46
CA ILE A 23 21.96 -2.94 5.86
C ILE A 23 23.47 -2.89 6.10
N ALA A 24 24.22 -3.88 5.63
CA ALA A 24 25.68 -3.92 5.78
C ALA A 24 26.38 -2.72 5.10
N GLN A 25 25.82 -2.24 3.99
CA GLN A 25 26.28 -1.03 3.29
C GLN A 25 25.81 0.28 3.95
N GLY A 26 25.07 0.23 5.07
CA GLY A 26 24.54 1.41 5.75
C GLY A 26 23.36 2.09 5.04
N LYS A 27 22.76 1.45 4.03
CA LYS A 27 21.69 2.03 3.19
C LYS A 27 20.29 1.92 3.79
N MET A 28 20.13 1.17 4.87
CA MET A 28 18.83 0.96 5.53
C MET A 28 18.89 1.19 7.05
N PRO A 29 19.33 2.38 7.52
CA PRO A 29 19.58 2.64 8.94
C PRO A 29 18.32 2.53 9.81
N ALA A 30 17.17 2.94 9.28
CA ALA A 30 15.89 2.85 9.99
C ALA A 30 15.48 1.39 10.24
N LEU A 31 15.54 0.54 9.20
CA LEU A 31 15.21 -0.88 9.32
C LEU A 31 16.21 -1.61 10.24
N ALA A 32 17.51 -1.33 10.10
CA ALA A 32 18.53 -1.86 10.99
C ALA A 32 18.26 -1.52 12.46
N SER A 33 17.83 -0.29 12.74
CA SER A 33 17.43 0.15 14.09
C SER A 33 16.17 -0.55 14.60
N MET A 34 15.21 -0.87 13.74
CA MET A 34 14.01 -1.64 14.10
C MET A 34 14.36 -3.09 14.42
N ILE A 35 15.21 -3.72 13.60
CA ILE A 35 15.69 -5.09 13.80
C ILE A 35 16.43 -5.21 15.14
N ARG A 36 17.37 -4.30 15.45
CA ARG A 36 18.12 -4.33 16.71
C ARG A 36 17.28 -4.17 17.97
N ARG A 37 16.14 -3.46 17.88
CA ARG A 37 15.26 -3.15 19.02
C ARG A 37 14.02 -4.04 19.08
N GLY A 38 13.89 -4.97 18.14
CA GLY A 38 12.70 -5.78 17.95
C GLY A 38 13.04 -7.24 17.72
N ILE A 39 12.09 -7.95 17.12
CA ILE A 39 12.24 -9.35 16.73
C ILE A 39 12.08 -9.43 15.22
N HIS A 40 12.94 -10.20 14.58
CA HIS A 40 12.86 -10.54 13.17
C HIS A 40 13.01 -12.05 12.98
N GLY A 41 12.49 -12.55 11.88
CA GLY A 41 12.56 -13.96 11.55
C GLY A 41 12.01 -14.26 10.16
N ASN A 42 12.23 -15.48 9.70
CA ASN A 42 11.68 -15.94 8.44
C ASN A 42 10.24 -16.42 8.64
N ILE A 43 9.35 -15.96 7.77
CA ILE A 43 7.96 -16.41 7.70
C ILE A 43 7.84 -17.28 6.46
N SER A 44 7.31 -18.50 6.62
CA SER A 44 7.06 -19.38 5.47
C SER A 44 6.04 -18.76 4.54
N THR A 45 6.33 -18.79 3.24
CA THR A 45 5.35 -18.47 2.20
C THR A 45 4.42 -19.67 1.93
N MET A 46 3.35 -19.43 1.19
CA MET A 46 2.47 -20.49 0.66
C MET A 46 2.83 -20.83 -0.78
N THR A 47 2.46 -22.03 -1.21
CA THR A 47 2.60 -22.48 -2.60
C THR A 47 1.21 -22.72 -3.21
N PRO A 48 0.85 -22.07 -4.33
CA PRO A 48 1.63 -21.06 -5.06
C PRO A 48 1.67 -19.69 -4.34
N PRO A 49 2.76 -18.91 -4.47
CA PRO A 49 2.93 -17.63 -3.79
C PRO A 49 2.22 -16.48 -4.53
N TYR A 50 0.95 -16.66 -4.86
CA TYR A 50 0.19 -15.60 -5.52
C TYR A 50 -0.11 -14.48 -4.52
N SER A 51 0.31 -13.27 -4.86
CA SER A 51 0.06 -12.05 -4.07
C SER A 51 -1.38 -11.93 -3.54
N PRO A 52 -2.47 -12.19 -4.30
CA PRO A 52 -3.83 -11.99 -3.78
C PRO A 52 -4.18 -13.00 -2.68
N MET A 53 -3.63 -14.21 -2.78
CA MET A 53 -3.78 -15.25 -1.76
C MET A 53 -3.02 -14.86 -0.49
N LEU A 54 -1.76 -14.46 -0.63
CA LEU A 54 -0.88 -14.05 0.47
C LEU A 54 -1.45 -12.85 1.25
N TRP A 55 -1.76 -11.74 0.57
CA TRP A 55 -2.22 -10.52 1.21
C TRP A 55 -3.60 -10.69 1.86
N THR A 56 -4.49 -11.49 1.27
CA THR A 56 -5.77 -11.82 1.88
C THR A 56 -5.60 -12.74 3.09
N SER A 57 -4.67 -13.70 3.03
CA SER A 57 -4.36 -14.56 4.16
C SER A 57 -3.86 -13.76 5.36
N VAL A 58 -2.96 -12.79 5.15
CA VAL A 58 -2.50 -11.86 6.20
C VAL A 58 -3.66 -11.03 6.75
N ALA A 59 -4.52 -10.49 5.88
CA ALA A 59 -5.66 -9.67 6.32
C ALA A 59 -6.76 -10.44 7.05
N THR A 60 -6.83 -11.77 6.91
CA THR A 60 -7.93 -12.59 7.46
C THR A 60 -7.48 -13.60 8.51
N GLY A 61 -6.20 -13.93 8.56
CA GLY A 61 -5.68 -15.06 9.34
C GLY A 61 -6.22 -16.41 8.85
N LYS A 62 -6.61 -16.52 7.58
CA LYS A 62 -7.18 -17.72 6.97
C LYS A 62 -6.38 -18.14 5.75
N THR A 63 -6.47 -19.41 5.38
CA THR A 63 -5.88 -19.95 4.15
C THR A 63 -6.75 -19.67 2.93
N PRO A 64 -6.21 -19.76 1.70
CA PRO A 64 -6.94 -19.43 0.46
C PRO A 64 -8.25 -20.19 0.24
N ASP A 65 -8.29 -21.47 0.60
CA ASP A 65 -9.50 -22.31 0.57
C ASP A 65 -10.62 -21.75 1.48
N LYS A 66 -10.25 -21.10 2.58
CA LYS A 66 -11.21 -20.53 3.55
C LYS A 66 -11.64 -19.12 3.18
N HIS A 67 -10.72 -18.24 2.82
CA HIS A 67 -11.07 -16.86 2.47
C HIS A 67 -11.56 -16.70 1.02
N GLY A 68 -11.35 -17.69 0.15
CA GLY A 68 -11.93 -17.78 -1.19
C GLY A 68 -11.23 -16.97 -2.29
N ILE A 69 -10.10 -16.33 -1.99
CA ILE A 69 -9.31 -15.61 -3.00
C ILE A 69 -8.20 -16.54 -3.47
N LEU A 70 -8.27 -16.98 -4.73
CA LEU A 70 -7.44 -18.08 -5.26
C LEU A 70 -6.47 -17.65 -6.37
N GLY A 71 -6.47 -16.38 -6.76
CA GLY A 71 -5.66 -15.89 -7.86
C GLY A 71 -5.93 -14.43 -8.19
N PHE A 72 -5.37 -13.96 -9.30
CA PHE A 72 -5.48 -12.57 -9.76
C PHE A 72 -6.83 -12.25 -10.40
N ILE A 73 -7.45 -13.25 -11.03
CA ILE A 73 -8.72 -13.14 -11.75
C ILE A 73 -9.74 -14.13 -11.20
N GLU A 74 -11.00 -13.77 -11.34
CA GLU A 74 -12.15 -14.61 -11.06
C GLU A 74 -13.14 -14.55 -12.22
N VAL A 75 -13.93 -15.61 -12.36
CA VAL A 75 -15.09 -15.62 -13.25
C VAL A 75 -16.20 -14.80 -12.60
N THR A 76 -16.90 -13.98 -13.38
CA THR A 76 -18.06 -13.23 -12.88
C THR A 76 -19.18 -14.17 -12.45
N GLN A 77 -20.07 -13.69 -11.58
CA GLN A 77 -21.11 -14.52 -10.98
C GLN A 77 -22.10 -15.09 -12.03
N ASP A 78 -22.24 -14.42 -13.17
CA ASP A 78 -23.03 -14.86 -14.33
C ASP A 78 -22.31 -15.90 -15.21
N GLY A 79 -21.02 -16.18 -14.95
CA GLY A 79 -20.21 -17.11 -15.73
C GLY A 79 -19.73 -16.58 -17.09
N GLN A 80 -20.02 -15.33 -17.43
CA GLN A 80 -19.84 -14.83 -18.82
C GLN A 80 -18.52 -14.11 -19.06
N SER A 81 -17.83 -13.68 -18.01
CA SER A 81 -16.60 -12.90 -18.14
C SER A 81 -15.61 -13.21 -17.03
N VAL A 82 -14.38 -12.70 -17.19
CA VAL A 82 -13.36 -12.73 -16.16
C VAL A 82 -13.05 -11.31 -15.72
N ARG A 83 -12.82 -11.12 -14.42
CA ARG A 83 -12.44 -9.83 -13.84
C ARG A 83 -11.32 -10.00 -12.80
N PRO A 84 -10.57 -8.94 -12.48
CA PRO A 84 -9.67 -8.96 -11.34
C PRO A 84 -10.42 -9.26 -10.05
N VAL A 85 -9.81 -10.04 -9.15
CA VAL A 85 -10.40 -10.31 -7.83
C VAL A 85 -10.64 -9.02 -7.06
N THR A 86 -11.73 -9.00 -6.30
CA THR A 86 -12.14 -7.84 -5.49
C THR A 86 -12.45 -8.28 -4.07
N THR A 87 -12.70 -7.31 -3.20
CA THR A 87 -13.17 -7.57 -1.83
C THR A 87 -14.48 -8.37 -1.81
N LEU A 88 -15.32 -8.25 -2.84
CA LEU A 88 -16.60 -8.97 -2.94
C LEU A 88 -16.43 -10.49 -3.07
N SER A 89 -15.26 -10.94 -3.50
CA SER A 89 -14.90 -12.35 -3.68
C SER A 89 -14.51 -13.02 -2.37
N ARG A 90 -14.21 -12.24 -1.33
CA ARG A 90 -13.71 -12.74 -0.05
C ARG A 90 -14.86 -13.31 0.78
N LYS A 91 -14.72 -14.56 1.22
CA LYS A 91 -15.72 -15.31 2.00
C LYS A 91 -15.60 -15.12 3.53
N THR A 92 -14.57 -14.42 3.99
CA THR A 92 -14.27 -14.24 5.41
C THR A 92 -14.08 -12.77 5.77
N ARG A 93 -14.30 -12.45 7.04
CA ARG A 93 -14.00 -11.12 7.59
C ARG A 93 -12.49 -10.87 7.62
N ALA A 94 -12.08 -9.69 7.19
CA ALA A 94 -10.72 -9.20 7.37
C ALA A 94 -10.57 -8.48 8.72
N LEU A 95 -9.33 -8.18 9.11
CA LEU A 95 -8.99 -7.51 10.37
C LEU A 95 -9.74 -6.19 10.54
N TRP A 96 -9.93 -5.40 9.48
CA TRP A 96 -10.70 -4.16 9.55
C TRP A 96 -12.19 -4.37 9.84
N ASN A 97 -12.80 -5.45 9.33
CA ASN A 97 -14.18 -5.80 9.68
C ASN A 97 -14.26 -6.20 11.15
N ILE A 98 -13.27 -6.98 11.64
CA ILE A 98 -13.21 -7.42 13.03
C ILE A 98 -13.06 -6.23 13.96
N PHE A 99 -12.12 -5.32 13.68
CA PHE A 99 -11.90 -4.10 14.46
C PHE A 99 -13.14 -3.22 14.48
N HIS A 100 -13.78 -3.00 13.33
CA HIS A 100 -15.02 -2.24 13.25
C HIS A 100 -16.13 -2.84 14.14
N ASN A 101 -16.36 -4.16 14.05
CA ASN A 101 -17.38 -4.84 14.85
C ASN A 101 -17.09 -4.80 16.37
N GLN A 102 -15.83 -4.64 16.76
CA GLN A 102 -15.41 -4.46 18.14
C GLN A 102 -15.39 -2.98 18.59
N GLY A 103 -15.92 -2.07 17.77
CA GLY A 103 -15.93 -0.63 18.05
C GLY A 103 -14.54 0.03 17.97
N LEU A 104 -13.52 -0.66 17.45
CA LEU A 104 -12.17 -0.15 17.32
C LEU A 104 -12.00 0.67 16.04
N LYS A 105 -11.26 1.78 16.15
CA LYS A 105 -10.91 2.61 15.00
C LYS A 105 -9.68 2.03 14.29
N SER A 106 -9.74 1.86 12.97
CA SER A 106 -8.59 1.42 12.17
C SER A 106 -8.53 2.15 10.82
N ASN A 107 -7.32 2.35 10.30
CA ASN A 107 -7.11 2.96 8.99
C ASN A 107 -6.25 2.04 8.11
N TRP A 108 -6.61 1.90 6.84
CA TRP A 108 -5.99 0.99 5.89
C TRP A 108 -5.69 1.72 4.58
N VAL A 109 -4.49 1.54 4.03
CA VAL A 109 -4.04 2.23 2.83
C VAL A 109 -3.33 1.23 1.93
N GLY A 110 -3.75 1.14 0.67
CA GLY A 110 -3.06 0.38 -0.38
C GLY A 110 -3.07 -1.14 -0.21
N TRP A 111 -3.76 -1.68 0.80
CA TRP A 111 -3.82 -3.13 1.02
C TRP A 111 -4.55 -3.82 -0.12
N TRP A 112 -3.99 -4.86 -0.73
CA TRP A 112 -4.62 -5.50 -1.88
C TRP A 112 -5.13 -6.90 -1.53
N PRO A 113 -6.30 -7.35 -2.04
CA PRO A 113 -7.36 -6.56 -2.66
C PRO A 113 -8.25 -5.89 -1.60
N SER A 114 -8.38 -4.57 -1.65
CA SER A 114 -9.29 -3.80 -0.77
C SER A 114 -10.34 -3.00 -1.55
N PHE A 115 -10.34 -3.09 -2.88
CA PHE A 115 -11.40 -2.53 -3.71
C PHE A 115 -12.56 -3.52 -3.93
N PRO A 116 -13.83 -3.06 -3.95
CA PRO A 116 -14.28 -1.78 -3.41
C PRO A 116 -14.12 -1.75 -1.88
N VAL A 117 -13.91 -0.57 -1.33
CA VAL A 117 -13.71 -0.45 0.13
C VAL A 117 -14.99 -0.76 0.90
N GLU A 118 -14.83 -1.29 2.10
CA GLU A 118 -15.93 -1.59 3.02
C GLU A 118 -16.08 -0.46 4.06
N PRO A 119 -17.31 -0.16 4.50
CA PRO A 119 -17.52 0.81 5.56
C PRO A 119 -16.98 0.29 6.89
N ILE A 120 -16.09 1.06 7.52
CA ILE A 120 -15.52 0.75 8.84
C ILE A 120 -15.50 1.99 9.74
N ASN A 121 -15.17 1.77 11.02
CA ASN A 121 -14.87 2.85 11.96
C ASN A 121 -13.44 3.33 11.68
N GLY A 122 -13.29 4.33 10.82
CA GLY A 122 -12.00 4.84 10.35
C GLY A 122 -11.97 4.98 8.83
N CYS A 123 -10.78 4.93 8.24
CA CYS A 123 -10.58 5.23 6.82
C CYS A 123 -9.96 4.05 6.06
N ILE A 124 -10.45 3.78 4.84
CA ILE A 124 -9.81 2.86 3.89
C ILE A 124 -9.52 3.62 2.61
N VAL A 125 -8.28 3.58 2.14
CA VAL A 125 -7.85 4.01 0.80
C VAL A 125 -7.40 2.76 0.05
N SER A 126 -8.18 2.34 -0.94
CA SER A 126 -7.93 1.07 -1.63
C SER A 126 -6.66 1.07 -2.49
N ASP A 127 -6.20 -0.13 -2.81
CA ASP A 127 -5.13 -0.39 -3.79
C ASP A 127 -5.37 0.24 -5.18
N ARG A 128 -6.63 0.52 -5.55
CA ARG A 128 -6.95 1.18 -6.82
C ARG A 128 -6.74 2.68 -6.80
N PHE A 129 -6.74 3.30 -5.63
CA PHE A 129 -6.58 4.74 -5.50
C PHE A 129 -5.24 5.23 -6.07
N GLN A 130 -4.17 4.46 -5.84
CA GLN A 130 -2.82 4.79 -6.30
C GLN A 130 -2.57 4.53 -7.79
N LYS A 131 -3.50 3.88 -8.51
CA LYS A 131 -3.30 3.53 -9.92
C LYS A 131 -3.58 4.73 -10.83
N THR A 132 -2.52 5.41 -11.24
CA THR A 132 -2.50 6.57 -12.16
C THR A 132 -1.92 6.19 -13.52
N HIS A 133 -2.34 6.89 -14.58
CA HIS A 133 -1.76 6.74 -15.92
C HIS A 133 -0.44 7.53 -16.03
N MET A 134 0.52 7.03 -16.82
CA MET A 134 1.81 7.71 -17.01
C MET A 134 1.74 8.88 -17.99
N ASP A 135 0.86 8.81 -18.98
CA ASP A 135 0.63 9.91 -19.93
C ASP A 135 -0.23 11.00 -19.28
N PRO A 136 0.26 12.25 -19.14
CA PRO A 136 -0.49 13.37 -18.56
C PRO A 136 -1.73 13.77 -19.38
N ARG A 137 -1.82 13.34 -20.65
CA ARG A 137 -2.99 13.59 -21.52
C ARG A 137 -4.18 12.70 -21.16
N ILE A 138 -3.93 11.58 -20.46
CA ILE A 138 -4.97 10.62 -20.09
C ILE A 138 -5.43 10.93 -18.66
N GLN A 139 -6.65 11.45 -18.54
CA GLN A 139 -7.24 11.72 -17.24
C GLN A 139 -7.47 10.41 -16.48
N THR A 140 -6.94 10.33 -15.26
CA THR A 140 -7.18 9.18 -14.37
C THR A 140 -8.00 9.62 -13.16
N PRO A 141 -9.34 9.67 -13.25
CA PRO A 141 -10.17 10.04 -12.12
C PRO A 141 -10.01 9.06 -10.96
N VAL A 142 -10.35 9.49 -9.74
CA VAL A 142 -10.40 8.59 -8.59
C VAL A 142 -11.50 7.55 -8.83
N SER A 143 -11.16 6.27 -8.71
CA SER A 143 -12.12 5.19 -8.89
C SER A 143 -13.28 5.33 -7.88
N PRO A 144 -14.55 5.27 -8.32
CA PRO A 144 -15.68 5.25 -7.40
C PRO A 144 -15.54 4.08 -6.42
N ARG A 145 -15.87 4.31 -5.15
CA ARG A 145 -15.71 3.34 -4.06
C ARG A 145 -14.26 2.91 -3.75
N SER A 146 -13.29 3.75 -4.05
CA SER A 146 -11.88 3.51 -3.69
C SER A 146 -11.47 4.09 -2.34
N ILE A 147 -12.31 4.92 -1.71
CA ILE A 147 -12.05 5.56 -0.42
C ILE A 147 -13.29 5.48 0.46
N HIS A 148 -13.13 5.12 1.73
CA HIS A 148 -14.13 5.25 2.79
C HIS A 148 -13.53 6.08 3.93
N PRO A 149 -14.26 7.01 4.55
CA PRO A 149 -15.59 7.52 4.19
C PRO A 149 -15.67 8.16 2.78
N TRP A 150 -16.83 8.09 2.15
CA TRP A 150 -17.02 8.47 0.73
C TRP A 150 -16.81 9.96 0.46
N ASP A 151 -17.04 10.81 1.45
CA ASP A 151 -16.87 12.26 1.41
C ASP A 151 -15.40 12.70 1.44
N MET A 152 -14.50 11.85 1.95
CA MET A 152 -13.06 12.14 1.99
C MET A 152 -12.39 12.09 0.61
N VAL A 153 -13.10 11.71 -0.46
CA VAL A 153 -12.54 11.72 -1.82
C VAL A 153 -12.00 13.10 -2.21
N LYS A 154 -12.67 14.18 -1.80
CA LYS A 154 -12.22 15.56 -2.09
C LYS A 154 -10.90 15.91 -1.41
N GLU A 155 -10.65 15.32 -0.25
CA GLU A 155 -9.45 15.54 0.54
C GLU A 155 -8.28 14.68 0.06
N PHE A 156 -8.54 13.42 -0.30
CA PHE A 156 -7.51 12.51 -0.77
C PHE A 156 -7.15 12.70 -2.23
N ALA A 157 -8.10 13.04 -3.12
CA ALA A 157 -7.84 13.13 -4.56
C ALA A 157 -6.63 14.03 -4.93
N PRO A 158 -6.42 15.20 -4.29
CA PRO A 158 -5.24 16.04 -4.54
C PRO A 158 -3.91 15.44 -4.06
N LEU A 159 -3.94 14.43 -3.18
CA LEU A 159 -2.75 13.77 -2.62
C LEU A 159 -2.22 12.63 -3.51
N ARG A 160 -2.82 12.43 -4.69
CA ARG A 160 -2.33 11.45 -5.66
C ARG A 160 -1.09 11.97 -6.36
N MET A 161 -0.10 11.09 -6.51
CA MET A 161 1.09 11.41 -7.28
C MET A 161 1.08 10.68 -8.61
N PHE A 162 1.23 11.41 -9.70
CA PHE A 162 1.27 10.85 -11.03
C PHE A 162 2.71 10.50 -11.42
N PRO A 163 2.93 9.43 -12.20
CA PRO A 163 4.26 9.00 -12.62
C PRO A 163 5.04 10.09 -13.36
N PHE A 164 4.35 10.94 -14.13
CA PHE A 164 4.97 12.05 -14.85
C PHE A 164 5.42 13.21 -13.93
N GLU A 165 4.99 13.25 -12.67
CA GLU A 165 5.45 14.22 -11.67
C GLU A 165 6.75 13.76 -10.98
N ILE A 166 7.22 12.55 -11.27
CA ILE A 166 8.45 12.00 -10.70
C ILE A 166 9.67 12.62 -11.39
N THR A 167 10.37 13.46 -10.64
CA THR A 167 11.63 14.07 -11.07
C THR A 167 12.82 13.13 -10.83
N GLN A 168 13.96 13.45 -11.46
CA GLN A 168 15.22 12.74 -11.17
C GLN A 168 15.63 12.83 -9.69
N ALA A 169 15.32 13.95 -9.02
CA ALA A 169 15.60 14.13 -7.60
C ALA A 169 14.84 13.12 -6.74
N HIS A 170 13.61 12.76 -7.11
CA HIS A 170 12.85 11.70 -6.44
C HIS A 170 13.46 10.30 -6.66
N LEU A 171 14.21 10.10 -7.75
CA LEU A 171 14.80 8.82 -8.11
C LEU A 171 16.21 8.61 -7.53
N TYR A 172 16.99 9.67 -7.28
CA TYR A 172 18.36 9.54 -6.80
C TYR A 172 18.56 8.70 -5.53
N PRO A 173 17.64 8.70 -4.54
CA PRO A 173 17.75 7.81 -3.39
C PRO A 173 17.74 6.31 -3.77
N PHE A 174 17.08 5.95 -4.87
CA PHE A 174 16.92 4.58 -5.34
C PHE A 174 17.90 4.23 -6.48
N VAL A 175 18.20 5.20 -7.34
CA VAL A 175 19.12 5.07 -8.48
C VAL A 175 20.07 6.28 -8.50
N PRO A 176 21.18 6.23 -7.75
CA PRO A 176 22.08 7.39 -7.61
C PRO A 176 22.66 7.92 -8.92
N GLN A 177 22.77 7.05 -9.94
CA GLN A 177 23.26 7.41 -11.28
C GLN A 177 22.13 7.53 -12.32
N ALA A 178 20.90 7.85 -11.90
CA ALA A 178 19.75 7.98 -12.80
C ALA A 178 20.00 8.91 -14.01
N HIS A 179 20.79 9.97 -13.83
CA HIS A 179 21.15 10.91 -14.89
C HIS A 179 21.98 10.28 -16.03
N LYS A 180 22.62 9.13 -15.81
CA LYS A 180 23.41 8.42 -16.84
C LYS A 180 22.58 7.44 -17.67
N VAL A 181 21.33 7.20 -17.28
CA VAL A 181 20.49 6.20 -17.94
C VAL A 181 19.80 6.82 -19.15
N ASP A 182 20.18 6.36 -20.33
CA ASP A 182 19.49 6.68 -21.59
C ASP A 182 18.09 6.05 -21.61
N GLN A 183 17.04 6.87 -21.44
CA GLN A 183 15.64 6.40 -21.41
C GLN A 183 15.10 6.01 -22.78
N GLU A 184 15.74 6.39 -23.89
CA GLU A 184 15.34 5.92 -25.23
C GLU A 184 15.67 4.44 -25.40
N LYS A 185 16.78 3.99 -24.80
CA LYS A 185 17.22 2.59 -24.82
C LYS A 185 16.69 1.79 -23.63
N HIS A 186 16.61 2.40 -22.46
CA HIS A 186 16.30 1.70 -21.20
C HIS A 186 15.22 2.41 -20.39
N LYS A 187 13.96 1.95 -20.55
CA LYS A 187 12.78 2.51 -19.85
C LYS A 187 12.67 2.11 -18.36
N GLY A 188 13.77 1.68 -17.73
CA GLY A 188 13.80 1.20 -16.34
C GLY A 188 13.43 2.29 -15.32
N LEU A 189 13.81 3.54 -15.57
CA LEU A 189 13.46 4.64 -14.66
C LEU A 189 11.96 4.95 -14.69
N HIS A 190 11.26 4.72 -15.81
CA HIS A 190 9.80 4.84 -15.85
C HIS A 190 9.10 3.82 -14.94
N ALA A 191 9.58 2.58 -14.92
CA ALA A 191 9.03 1.55 -14.03
C ALA A 191 9.25 1.91 -12.55
N ILE A 192 10.45 2.39 -12.20
CA ILE A 192 10.76 2.84 -10.83
C ILE A 192 9.92 4.06 -10.48
N GLY A 193 9.81 5.04 -11.39
CA GLY A 193 8.99 6.23 -11.19
C GLY A 193 7.53 5.88 -10.92
N LYS A 194 6.96 4.93 -11.67
CA LYS A 194 5.61 4.42 -11.40
C LYS A 194 5.49 3.79 -10.02
N ILE A 195 6.46 2.97 -9.59
CA ILE A 195 6.45 2.36 -8.25
C ILE A 195 6.55 3.43 -7.16
N VAL A 196 7.45 4.39 -7.32
CA VAL A 196 7.61 5.51 -6.38
C VAL A 196 6.32 6.30 -6.30
N SER A 197 5.73 6.68 -7.45
CA SER A 197 4.47 7.40 -7.45
C SER A 197 3.40 6.61 -6.70
N GLU A 198 3.18 5.32 -7.04
CA GLU A 198 2.18 4.45 -6.41
C GLU A 198 2.34 4.39 -4.87
N ASN A 199 3.56 4.26 -4.33
CA ASN A 199 3.81 4.13 -2.89
C ASN A 199 3.83 5.48 -2.13
N VAL A 200 3.95 6.60 -2.85
CA VAL A 200 4.02 7.95 -2.28
C VAL A 200 2.62 8.60 -2.16
N HIS A 201 1.59 7.98 -2.76
CA HIS A 201 0.20 8.41 -2.61
C HIS A 201 -0.18 8.49 -1.12
N CYS A 202 -0.82 9.59 -0.73
CA CYS A 202 -1.26 9.86 0.65
C CYS A 202 -0.16 10.02 1.72
N THR A 203 1.13 9.78 1.41
CA THR A 203 2.21 9.86 2.41
C THR A 203 2.97 11.19 2.38
N THR A 204 2.97 11.93 1.26
CA THR A 204 3.84 13.12 1.07
C THR A 204 3.20 14.48 1.26
N GLN A 205 1.89 14.59 1.47
CA GLN A 205 1.26 15.90 1.65
C GLN A 205 0.49 15.96 2.96
N ARG A 206 1.20 16.44 4.00
CA ARG A 206 0.71 16.82 5.35
C ARG A 206 -0.28 15.84 5.99
N ARG A 207 0.24 15.04 6.94
CA ARG A 207 -0.57 14.39 7.99
C ARG A 207 -1.70 13.52 7.41
N VAL A 208 -1.48 12.21 7.28
CA VAL A 208 -2.58 11.26 7.45
C VAL A 208 -3.30 11.67 8.74
N TYR A 209 -4.52 12.19 8.62
CA TYR A 209 -5.25 12.90 9.66
C TYR A 209 -5.49 11.99 10.88
N CYS A 210 -4.50 11.92 11.78
CA CYS A 210 -4.81 11.96 13.20
C CYS A 210 -5.37 13.35 13.45
N VAL A 211 -6.69 13.49 13.38
CA VAL A 211 -7.43 14.62 13.95
C VAL A 211 -6.87 14.87 15.36
N PRO A 212 -6.14 15.98 15.60
CA PRO A 212 -5.70 16.32 16.93
C PRO A 212 -6.88 16.99 17.62
N GLN A 213 -7.58 16.25 18.49
CA GLN A 213 -8.17 16.92 19.64
C GLN A 213 -6.99 17.31 20.55
N SER A 214 -6.88 18.60 20.86
CA SER A 214 -5.84 19.29 21.62
C SER A 214 -4.58 19.68 20.83
N GLY A 215 -4.42 21.00 20.68
CA GLY A 215 -3.34 21.65 19.97
C GLY A 215 -2.04 21.61 20.78
N ILE A 216 -1.00 21.09 20.15
CA ILE A 216 0.39 21.30 20.57
C ILE A 216 1.23 21.40 19.28
N LEU A 217 1.89 22.55 19.14
CA LEU A 217 2.81 22.91 18.06
C LEU A 217 4.14 22.17 18.28
N TRP A 218 4.58 21.32 17.34
CA TRP A 218 5.95 20.80 17.35
C TRP A 218 6.59 20.81 15.96
N ARG A 219 7.87 21.22 15.98
CA ARG A 219 8.76 21.50 14.86
C ARG A 219 9.16 20.22 14.10
N SER A 220 9.44 20.41 12.82
CA SER A 220 9.90 19.43 11.84
C SER A 220 11.06 18.58 12.36
N ILE A 221 10.90 17.25 12.34
CA ILE A 221 12.02 16.31 12.30
C ILE A 221 12.01 15.73 10.88
N THR A 222 12.91 16.26 10.07
CA THR A 222 13.30 15.72 8.77
C THR A 222 14.02 14.39 9.03
N ILE A 223 13.55 13.31 8.40
CA ILE A 223 14.28 12.02 8.30
C ILE A 223 15.21 12.11 7.09
#